data_AF-A0A6G9YST6-F1
#
_entry.id   AF-A0A6G9YST6-F1
#
_cell.length_a   1.000
_cell.length_b   1.000
_cell.length_c   1.000
_cell.angle_alpha   90.00
_cell.angle_beta   90.00
_cell.angle_gamma   90.00
#
_symmetry.space_group_name_H-M   'P 1'
#
loop_
_entity.id
_entity.type
_entity.pdbx_description
1 polymer ?
#
loop_
_entity_poly.entity_id
_entity_poly.type
_entity_poly.pdbx_seq_one_letter_code
_entity_poly.pdbx_strand_id
1 'polypeptide(L)'
;MLVRVKPGADISGAEQEFVDCLRKYPTPALALTDLRVGDNRGTRRVDAVVFTPRGLTVLHVLGFRRRQSGILNIAADGAWTISDTPADLDDTRTGSPTDELEQSVFEVRSALERALLDPGHVCGAVVLVPFRGVVVRPARTNLRPGLDVVVGNVSDATDLRIYLEGFSAGPRNWTADRVVSACKALGLSSDAPSRDELLADGFETVAPESPTSIAREVKPREPSTPRPPSDAQRILSWLITAVAVVGILILVGVVAVALATDTAHPAPERTSVVPSPTPSPAPYRPVQCWPFQPGC
;
A
#
# COMPACT_ATOMS: atom_id res chain seq x y z
N MET A 1 16.33 -17.07 7.18
CA MET A 1 15.53 -16.23 8.08
C MET A 1 15.32 -16.92 9.41
N LEU A 2 15.73 -16.26 10.48
CA LEU A 2 15.42 -16.65 11.86
C LEU A 2 13.98 -16.27 12.19
N VAL A 3 13.22 -17.22 12.73
CA VAL A 3 11.85 -16.98 13.21
C VAL A 3 11.77 -17.35 14.68
N ARG A 4 11.25 -16.44 15.51
CA ARG A 4 10.98 -16.63 16.94
C ARG A 4 9.49 -16.43 17.18
N VAL A 5 8.86 -17.48 17.71
CA VAL A 5 7.48 -17.47 18.17
C VAL A 5 7.52 -17.42 19.69
N LYS A 6 6.78 -16.50 20.29
CA LYS A 6 6.71 -16.41 21.75
C LYS A 6 6.23 -17.74 22.34
N PRO A 7 6.90 -18.29 23.37
CA PRO A 7 6.45 -19.52 24.02
C PRO A 7 5.04 -19.36 24.60
N GLY A 8 4.16 -20.32 24.32
CA GLY A 8 2.75 -20.28 24.75
C GLY A 8 1.89 -19.28 23.98
N ALA A 9 2.36 -18.78 22.84
CA ALA A 9 1.54 -17.98 21.92
C ALA A 9 0.34 -18.79 21.41
N ASP A 10 -0.83 -18.18 21.48
CA ASP A 10 -2.04 -18.68 20.83
C ASP A 10 -2.05 -18.11 19.40
N ILE A 11 -1.51 -18.87 18.46
CA ILE A 11 -1.42 -18.49 17.04
C ILE A 11 -2.51 -19.18 16.23
N SER A 12 -3.17 -18.40 15.37
CA SER A 12 -4.18 -18.91 14.44
C SER A 12 -3.56 -19.82 13.38
N GLY A 13 -4.41 -20.58 12.68
CA GLY A 13 -3.96 -21.41 11.55
C GLY A 13 -3.30 -20.58 10.44
N ALA A 14 -3.76 -19.36 10.21
CA ALA A 14 -3.18 -18.42 9.26
C ALA A 14 -1.80 -17.91 9.72
N GLU A 15 -1.65 -17.57 11.00
CA GLU A 15 -0.36 -17.19 11.58
C GLU A 15 0.65 -18.33 11.55
N GLN A 16 0.21 -19.56 11.79
CA GLN A 16 1.06 -20.75 11.65
C GLN A 16 1.52 -20.95 10.20
N GLU A 17 0.62 -20.83 9.22
CA GLU A 17 0.96 -20.93 7.80
C GLU A 17 1.93 -19.81 7.37
N PHE A 18 1.73 -18.59 7.89
CA PHE A 18 2.65 -17.47 7.72
C PHE A 18 4.04 -17.75 8.32
N VAL A 19 4.13 -18.26 9.55
CA VAL A 19 5.40 -18.63 10.19
C VAL A 19 6.15 -19.67 9.36
N ASP A 20 5.45 -20.68 8.84
CA ASP A 20 6.05 -21.71 8.00
C ASP A 20 6.51 -21.16 6.64
N CYS A 21 5.86 -20.11 6.14
CA CYS A 21 6.30 -19.37 4.97
C CYS A 21 7.61 -18.63 5.24
N LEU A 22 7.71 -17.89 6.36
CA LEU A 22 8.90 -17.14 6.74
C LEU A 22 10.13 -18.03 6.91
N ARG A 23 9.97 -19.20 7.55
CA ARG A 23 11.07 -20.16 7.78
C ARG A 23 11.72 -20.66 6.49
N LYS A 24 10.99 -20.65 5.37
CA LYS A 24 11.50 -21.08 4.05
C LYS A 24 12.31 -20.02 3.33
N TYR A 25 12.32 -18.77 3.80
CA TYR A 25 13.02 -17.69 3.12
C TYR A 25 14.52 -17.72 3.39
N PRO A 26 15.36 -17.79 2.34
CA PRO A 26 16.81 -17.83 2.45
C PRO A 26 17.40 -16.41 2.59
N THR A 27 16.71 -15.51 3.28
CA THR A 27 17.12 -14.11 3.44
C THR A 27 17.55 -13.86 4.90
N PRO A 28 18.65 -13.12 5.13
CA PRO A 28 19.03 -12.62 6.45
C PRO A 28 17.92 -11.74 7.03
N ALA A 29 17.27 -12.22 8.08
CA ALA A 29 16.18 -11.52 8.76
C ALA A 29 15.80 -12.24 10.05
N LEU A 30 15.31 -11.46 11.02
CA LEU A 30 14.70 -11.95 12.24
C LEU A 30 13.21 -11.59 12.23
N ALA A 31 12.35 -12.59 12.25
CA ALA A 31 10.92 -12.42 12.49
C ALA A 31 10.58 -12.79 13.94
N LEU A 32 9.99 -11.85 14.66
CA LEU A 32 9.40 -12.04 15.98
C LEU A 32 7.89 -12.13 15.80
N THR A 33 7.21 -13.08 16.43
CA THR A 33 5.77 -13.32 16.25
C THR A 33 5.04 -13.42 17.59
N ASP A 34 3.77 -12.98 17.60
CA ASP A 34 2.92 -12.82 18.79
C ASP A 34 3.56 -11.93 19.88
N LEU A 35 3.89 -10.68 19.52
CA LEU A 35 4.43 -9.72 20.47
C LEU A 35 3.31 -9.00 21.23
N ARG A 36 3.60 -8.62 22.47
CA ARG A 36 2.79 -7.68 23.24
C ARG A 36 3.61 -6.41 23.45
N VAL A 37 3.32 -5.38 22.66
CA VAL A 37 4.08 -4.13 22.62
C VAL A 37 3.22 -3.02 23.23
N GLY A 38 3.80 -2.21 24.11
CA GLY A 38 3.12 -1.09 24.72
C GLY A 38 3.86 -0.56 25.93
N ASP A 39 3.13 0.09 26.83
CA ASP A 39 3.65 0.69 28.05
C ASP A 39 2.73 0.41 29.24
N ASN A 40 2.90 1.17 30.33
CA ASN A 40 2.10 1.02 31.55
C ASN A 40 0.60 1.31 31.36
N ARG A 41 0.19 1.92 30.23
CA ARG A 41 -1.20 2.20 29.89
C ARG A 41 -1.88 1.03 29.18
N GLY A 42 -1.11 0.05 28.73
CA GLY A 42 -1.62 -1.15 28.08
C GLY A 42 -0.64 -1.71 27.06
N THR A 43 -0.87 -2.96 26.68
CA THR A 43 -0.11 -3.65 25.64
C THR A 43 -1.01 -4.03 24.48
N ARG A 44 -0.53 -3.84 23.26
CA ARG A 44 -1.16 -4.26 22.01
C ARG A 44 -0.53 -5.55 21.50
N ARG A 45 -1.36 -6.46 20.99
CA ARG A 45 -0.88 -7.62 20.24
C ARG A 45 -0.42 -7.19 18.84
N VAL A 46 0.83 -7.47 18.54
CA VAL A 46 1.45 -7.28 17.21
C VAL A 46 1.79 -8.66 16.67
N ASP A 47 1.22 -9.03 15.52
CA ASP A 47 1.29 -10.41 15.04
C ASP A 47 2.71 -10.78 14.63
N ALA A 48 3.41 -9.88 13.92
CA ALA A 48 4.86 -10.02 13.73
C ALA A 48 5.61 -8.69 13.59
N VAL A 49 6.89 -8.73 13.95
CA VAL A 49 7.88 -7.68 13.65
C VAL A 49 9.06 -8.36 12.97
N VAL A 50 9.42 -7.90 11.77
CA VAL A 50 10.52 -8.45 10.98
C VAL A 50 11.63 -7.42 10.86
N PHE A 51 12.79 -7.76 11.41
CA PHE A 51 14.03 -7.04 11.22
C PHE A 51 14.77 -7.63 10.03
N THR A 52 15.14 -6.78 9.09
CA THR A 52 16.15 -7.07 8.07
C THR A 52 17.38 -6.23 8.39
N PRO A 53 18.58 -6.57 7.86
CA PRO A 53 19.75 -5.70 8.04
C PRO A 53 19.55 -4.25 7.58
N ARG A 54 18.52 -3.97 6.76
CA ARG A 54 18.28 -2.68 6.11
C ARG A 54 17.02 -1.96 6.55
N GLY A 55 16.20 -2.58 7.39
CA GLY A 55 14.93 -2.00 7.78
C GLY A 55 14.10 -2.88 8.69
N LEU A 56 13.00 -2.30 9.14
CA LEU A 56 12.06 -2.90 10.06
C LEU A 56 10.66 -2.84 9.44
N THR A 57 9.91 -3.94 9.54
CA THR A 57 8.48 -3.95 9.19
C THR A 57 7.63 -4.63 10.25
N VAL A 58 6.43 -4.08 10.46
CA VAL A 58 5.41 -4.64 11.33
C VAL A 58 4.35 -5.31 10.48
N LEU A 59 3.95 -6.53 10.83
CA LEU A 59 3.00 -7.31 10.06
C LEU A 59 1.76 -7.60 10.88
N HIS A 60 0.60 -7.38 10.26
CA HIS A 60 -0.72 -7.80 10.75
C HIS A 60 -1.16 -8.99 9.90
N VAL A 61 -1.39 -10.15 10.50
CA VAL A 61 -1.59 -11.40 9.74
C VAL A 61 -3.06 -11.80 9.80
N LEU A 62 -3.69 -11.88 8.64
CA LEU A 62 -5.12 -12.17 8.53
C LEU A 62 -5.38 -13.40 7.67
N GLY A 63 -6.04 -14.39 8.28
CA GLY A 63 -6.63 -15.51 7.57
C GLY A 63 -7.99 -15.15 6.98
N PHE A 64 -8.60 -16.12 6.29
CA PHE A 64 -10.00 -16.06 5.89
C PHE A 64 -10.80 -17.10 6.67
N ARG A 65 -12.03 -16.76 7.09
CA ARG A 65 -12.94 -17.71 7.75
C ARG A 65 -13.56 -18.70 6.77
N ARG A 66 -13.60 -18.35 5.48
CA ARG A 66 -14.06 -19.20 4.38
C ARG A 66 -13.20 -19.04 3.12
N ARG A 67 -13.27 -20.01 2.22
CA ARG A 67 -12.56 -19.94 0.93
C ARG A 67 -13.12 -18.80 0.06
N GLN A 68 -12.32 -17.76 -0.19
CA GLN A 68 -12.65 -16.66 -1.10
C GLN A 68 -11.52 -16.38 -2.07
N SER A 69 -11.75 -16.64 -3.36
CA SER A 69 -10.83 -16.30 -4.46
C SER A 69 -11.35 -15.11 -5.23
N GLY A 70 -10.47 -14.24 -5.71
CA GLY A 70 -10.88 -13.13 -6.55
C GLY A 70 -10.00 -11.90 -6.44
N ILE A 71 -10.60 -10.76 -6.79
CA ILE A 71 -9.93 -9.46 -6.78
C ILE A 71 -10.14 -8.80 -5.42
N LEU A 72 -9.06 -8.60 -4.68
CA LEU A 72 -9.01 -7.78 -3.49
C LEU A 72 -9.19 -6.32 -3.87
N ASN A 73 -10.25 -5.73 -3.31
CA ASN A 73 -10.48 -4.31 -3.37
C ASN A 73 -10.46 -3.75 -1.94
N ILE A 74 -9.66 -2.70 -1.74
CA ILE A 74 -9.44 -2.05 -0.45
C ILE A 74 -10.00 -0.64 -0.57
N ALA A 75 -11.15 -0.41 0.07
CA ALA A 75 -11.70 0.92 0.22
C ALA A 75 -10.97 1.68 1.33
N ALA A 76 -10.79 2.99 1.16
CA ALA A 76 -10.10 3.83 2.15
C ALA A 76 -10.89 3.97 3.47
N ASP A 77 -12.22 3.93 3.37
CA ASP A 77 -13.20 4.17 4.43
C ASP A 77 -14.25 3.03 4.55
N GLY A 78 -14.05 1.94 3.81
CA GLY A 78 -15.01 0.85 3.69
C GLY A 78 -14.42 -0.53 3.97
N ALA A 79 -15.31 -1.51 4.13
CA ALA A 79 -14.90 -2.91 4.31
C ALA A 79 -14.16 -3.41 3.07
N TRP A 80 -13.12 -4.21 3.29
CA TRP A 80 -12.40 -4.86 2.20
C TRP A 80 -13.31 -5.87 1.52
N THR A 81 -13.16 -6.02 0.20
CA THR A 81 -13.96 -6.98 -0.57
C THR A 81 -13.07 -7.87 -1.43
N ILE A 82 -13.56 -9.08 -1.70
CA ILE A 82 -13.03 -10.00 -2.70
C ILE A 82 -14.12 -10.15 -3.77
N SER A 83 -13.88 -9.63 -4.97
CA SER A 83 -14.84 -9.63 -6.09
C SER A 83 -16.24 -9.18 -5.66
N ASP A 84 -16.33 -7.95 -5.12
CA ASP A 84 -17.56 -7.29 -4.65
C ASP A 84 -18.28 -7.94 -3.47
N THR A 85 -17.73 -9.02 -2.90
CA THR A 85 -18.23 -9.64 -1.67
C THR A 85 -17.36 -9.22 -0.50
N PRO A 86 -17.92 -8.85 0.68
CA PRO A 86 -17.14 -8.57 1.87
C PRO A 86 -16.09 -9.67 2.15
N ALA A 87 -14.86 -9.25 2.42
CA ALA A 87 -13.78 -10.13 2.82
C ALA A 87 -14.10 -10.68 4.21
N ASP A 88 -14.22 -12.00 4.31
CA ASP A 88 -14.54 -12.71 5.54
C ASP A 88 -13.23 -13.09 6.23
N LEU A 89 -12.60 -12.08 6.82
CA LEU A 89 -11.28 -12.18 7.45
C LEU A 89 -11.41 -12.74 8.87
N ASP A 90 -10.45 -13.56 9.26
CA ASP A 90 -10.33 -14.06 10.62
C ASP A 90 -9.61 -13.06 11.51
N ASP A 91 -10.23 -11.88 11.70
CA ASP A 91 -9.78 -10.90 12.69
C ASP A 91 -10.74 -10.92 13.89
N THR A 92 -10.16 -10.91 15.08
CA THR A 92 -10.91 -10.80 16.36
C THR A 92 -10.92 -9.37 16.88
N ARG A 93 -10.15 -8.47 16.25
CA ARG A 93 -10.09 -7.04 16.57
C ARG A 93 -11.29 -6.31 15.97
N THR A 94 -11.76 -5.26 16.66
CA THR A 94 -12.99 -4.54 16.32
C THR A 94 -12.79 -3.39 15.31
N GLY A 95 -11.56 -3.17 14.82
CA GLY A 95 -11.20 -2.08 13.91
C GLY A 95 -10.97 -2.53 12.45
N SER A 96 -10.72 -1.55 11.58
CA SER A 96 -10.21 -1.82 10.23
C SER A 96 -8.82 -2.45 10.29
N PRO A 97 -8.50 -3.47 9.46
CA PRO A 97 -7.16 -4.03 9.37
C PRO A 97 -6.06 -2.99 9.16
N THR A 98 -6.36 -1.93 8.41
CA THR A 98 -5.43 -0.82 8.18
C THR A 98 -5.16 -0.08 9.49
N ASP A 99 -6.20 0.32 10.22
CA ASP A 99 -6.07 1.07 11.48
C ASP A 99 -5.34 0.26 12.55
N GLU A 100 -5.61 -1.05 12.63
CA GLU A 100 -4.93 -1.96 13.55
C GLU A 100 -3.43 -2.10 13.23
N LEU A 101 -3.08 -2.16 11.94
CA LEU A 101 -1.69 -2.15 11.49
C LEU A 101 -1.01 -0.81 11.82
N GLU A 102 -1.69 0.32 11.60
CA GLU A 102 -1.16 1.65 11.92
C GLU A 102 -0.80 1.80 13.38
N GLN A 103 -1.74 1.43 14.25
CA GLN A 103 -1.51 1.51 15.67
C GLN A 103 -0.36 0.56 16.05
N SER A 104 -0.28 -0.63 15.46
CA SER A 104 0.82 -1.57 15.72
C SER A 104 2.19 -1.01 15.29
N VAL A 105 2.27 -0.37 14.13
CA VAL A 105 3.48 0.34 13.66
C VAL A 105 3.85 1.45 14.63
N PHE A 106 2.87 2.25 15.06
CA PHE A 106 3.08 3.33 16.01
C PHE A 106 3.58 2.83 17.38
N GLU A 107 2.99 1.77 17.92
CA GLU A 107 3.41 1.18 19.21
C GLU A 107 4.84 0.63 19.13
N VAL A 108 5.18 -0.09 18.06
CA VAL A 108 6.54 -0.63 17.84
C VAL A 108 7.54 0.51 17.73
N ARG A 109 7.24 1.52 16.92
CA ARG A 109 8.09 2.71 16.77
C ARG A 109 8.31 3.39 18.12
N SER A 110 7.22 3.64 18.86
CA SER A 110 7.26 4.30 20.16
C SER A 110 8.02 3.49 21.20
N ALA A 111 7.91 2.16 21.19
CA ALA A 111 8.67 1.28 22.08
C ALA A 111 10.19 1.36 21.83
N LEU A 112 10.60 1.41 20.56
CA LEU A 112 12.01 1.56 20.19
C LEU A 112 12.55 2.94 20.55
N GLU A 113 11.80 4.00 20.24
CA GLU A 113 12.19 5.38 20.57
C GLU A 113 12.30 5.60 22.09
N ARG A 114 11.39 5.02 22.89
CA ARG A 114 11.47 5.04 24.37
C ARG A 114 12.72 4.33 24.90
N ALA A 115 13.24 3.34 24.18
CA ALA A 115 14.49 2.67 24.49
C ALA A 115 15.73 3.39 23.93
N LEU A 116 15.57 4.63 23.44
CA LEU A 116 16.61 5.45 22.82
C LEU A 116 17.21 4.79 21.55
N LEU A 117 16.45 3.93 20.90
CA LEU A 117 16.80 3.36 19.60
C LEU A 117 16.11 4.18 18.52
N ASP A 118 16.89 4.65 17.54
CA ASP A 118 16.30 5.20 16.33
C ASP A 118 15.74 4.03 15.48
N PRO A 119 14.44 3.97 15.20
CA PRO A 119 13.88 2.88 14.40
C PRO A 119 14.06 3.11 12.89
N GLY A 120 14.47 4.32 12.48
CA GLY A 120 14.48 4.73 11.08
C GLY A 120 13.07 4.72 10.49
N HIS A 121 12.96 4.25 9.24
CA HIS A 121 11.66 4.05 8.61
C HIS A 121 11.07 2.69 9.03
N VAL A 122 9.94 2.73 9.74
CA VAL A 122 9.17 1.53 10.09
C VAL A 122 8.04 1.39 9.08
N CYS A 123 8.13 0.38 8.23
CA CYS A 123 7.05 0.01 7.33
C CYS A 123 6.04 -0.88 8.05
N GLY A 124 4.88 -1.08 7.42
CA GLY A 124 3.94 -2.11 7.82
C GLY A 124 3.33 -2.85 6.64
N ALA A 125 2.83 -4.06 6.88
CA ALA A 125 1.98 -4.74 5.92
C ALA A 125 0.87 -5.54 6.58
N VAL A 126 -0.30 -5.59 5.94
CA VAL A 126 -1.28 -6.63 6.22
C VAL A 126 -0.95 -7.83 5.35
N VAL A 127 -0.68 -8.97 5.96
CA VAL A 127 -0.42 -10.24 5.27
C VAL A 127 -1.71 -11.04 5.22
N LEU A 128 -2.29 -11.15 4.02
CA LEU A 128 -3.47 -11.99 3.79
C LEU A 128 -3.03 -13.42 3.50
N VAL A 129 -3.53 -14.37 4.31
CA VAL A 129 -3.23 -15.80 4.19
C VAL A 129 -4.48 -16.53 3.71
N PRO A 130 -4.68 -16.67 2.39
CA PRO A 130 -5.80 -17.41 1.84
C PRO A 130 -5.62 -18.92 2.04
N PHE A 131 -6.72 -19.66 2.04
CA PHE A 131 -6.67 -21.12 2.03
C PHE A 131 -5.84 -21.66 0.85
N ARG A 132 -5.17 -22.79 1.04
CA ARG A 132 -4.41 -23.44 -0.04
C ARG A 132 -5.27 -23.69 -1.28
N GLY A 133 -4.72 -23.32 -2.45
CA GLY A 133 -5.38 -23.36 -3.75
C GLY A 133 -6.29 -22.17 -4.04
N VAL A 134 -6.50 -21.26 -3.08
CA VAL A 134 -7.25 -20.02 -3.28
C VAL A 134 -6.31 -18.92 -3.75
N VAL A 135 -6.75 -18.17 -4.76
CA VAL A 135 -5.99 -17.09 -5.37
C VAL A 135 -6.67 -15.76 -5.08
N VAL A 136 -5.94 -14.85 -4.43
CA VAL A 136 -6.32 -13.46 -4.21
C VAL A 136 -5.39 -12.57 -5.03
N ARG A 137 -5.95 -11.59 -5.75
CA ARG A 137 -5.22 -10.67 -6.62
C ARG A 137 -5.69 -9.22 -6.42
N PRO A 138 -4.84 -8.20 -6.61
CA PRO A 138 -3.40 -8.33 -6.81
C PRO A 138 -2.73 -8.93 -5.56
N ALA A 139 -1.58 -9.56 -5.76
CA ALA A 139 -0.85 -10.19 -4.66
C ALA A 139 -0.14 -9.17 -3.75
N ARG A 140 0.00 -7.93 -4.23
CA ARG A 140 0.43 -6.77 -3.44
C ARG A 140 -0.35 -5.53 -3.84
N THR A 141 -0.85 -4.79 -2.86
CA THR A 141 -1.50 -3.49 -3.02
C THR A 141 -0.84 -2.50 -2.08
N ASN A 142 -0.52 -1.30 -2.57
CA ASN A 142 -0.11 -0.22 -1.67
C ASN A 142 -1.34 0.41 -1.02
N LEU A 143 -1.36 0.49 0.31
CA LEU A 143 -2.39 1.23 1.04
C LEU A 143 -2.06 2.73 1.01
N ARG A 144 -0.83 3.04 1.38
CA ARG A 144 -0.24 4.38 1.34
C ARG A 144 1.29 4.28 1.51
N PRO A 145 2.06 5.38 1.46
CA PRO A 145 3.50 5.31 1.67
C PRO A 145 3.88 4.61 2.97
N GLY A 146 4.68 3.54 2.85
CA GLY A 146 5.16 2.73 3.98
C GLY A 146 4.21 1.61 4.44
N LEU A 147 2.95 1.57 3.98
CA LEU A 147 2.01 0.48 4.30
C LEU A 147 1.49 -0.24 3.05
N ASP A 148 1.56 -1.56 3.08
CA ASP A 148 1.10 -2.42 1.99
C ASP A 148 0.12 -3.50 2.48
N VAL A 149 -0.61 -4.10 1.55
CA VAL A 149 -1.25 -5.41 1.72
C VAL A 149 -0.53 -6.39 0.82
N VAL A 150 -0.19 -7.55 1.37
CA VAL A 150 0.53 -8.60 0.64
C VAL A 150 -0.14 -9.94 0.87
N VAL A 151 -0.28 -10.73 -0.18
CA VAL A 151 -0.79 -12.10 -0.08
C VAL A 151 0.37 -13.03 0.29
N GLY A 152 0.29 -13.67 1.44
CA GLY A 152 1.25 -14.66 1.92
C GLY A 152 0.65 -16.06 1.81
N ASN A 153 1.17 -16.89 0.90
CA ASN A 153 0.77 -18.30 0.77
C ASN A 153 2.01 -19.19 0.81
N VAL A 154 1.95 -20.31 1.55
CA VAL A 154 3.05 -21.28 1.61
C VAL A 154 3.37 -21.95 0.27
N SER A 155 2.39 -22.07 -0.64
CA SER A 155 2.62 -22.62 -1.99
C SER A 155 3.18 -21.60 -2.98
N ASP A 156 2.89 -20.31 -2.79
CA ASP A 156 3.39 -19.20 -3.62
C ASP A 156 3.64 -17.98 -2.74
N ALA A 157 4.84 -17.97 -2.19
CA ALA A 157 5.31 -17.03 -1.18
C ALA A 157 6.05 -15.83 -1.81
N THR A 158 5.93 -15.66 -3.13
CA THR A 158 6.82 -14.80 -3.92
C THR A 158 6.64 -13.33 -3.59
N ASP A 159 5.40 -12.84 -3.49
CA ASP A 159 5.13 -11.42 -3.22
C ASP A 159 5.52 -11.00 -1.81
N LEU A 160 5.29 -11.85 -0.81
CA LEU A 160 5.76 -11.61 0.55
C LEU A 160 7.30 -11.58 0.61
N ARG A 161 7.97 -12.48 -0.12
CA ARG A 161 9.44 -12.43 -0.25
C ARG A 161 9.90 -11.12 -0.91
N ILE A 162 9.28 -10.73 -2.03
CA ILE A 162 9.59 -9.48 -2.74
C ILE A 162 9.38 -8.27 -1.83
N TYR A 163 8.31 -8.26 -1.04
CA TYR A 163 8.05 -7.21 -0.06
C TYR A 163 9.17 -7.12 0.98
N LEU A 164 9.55 -8.26 1.59
CA LEU A 164 10.62 -8.32 2.61
C LEU A 164 12.00 -8.02 2.03
N GLU A 165 12.25 -8.34 0.76
CA GLU A 165 13.46 -7.97 0.04
C GLU A 165 13.42 -6.51 -0.45
N GLY A 166 12.27 -5.85 -0.47
CA GLY A 166 12.13 -4.46 -0.90
C GLY A 166 12.96 -3.46 -0.06
N PHE A 167 13.27 -3.83 1.18
CA PHE A 167 14.18 -3.08 2.06
C PHE A 167 15.63 -3.07 1.56
N SER A 168 15.97 -3.89 0.56
CA SER A 168 17.31 -4.05 -0.01
C SER A 168 17.90 -2.78 -0.64
N ALA A 169 17.17 -1.68 -0.76
CA ALA A 169 17.71 -0.42 -1.28
C ALA A 169 18.27 0.53 -0.19
N GLY A 170 17.92 0.34 1.08
CA GLY A 170 18.29 1.26 2.18
C GLY A 170 19.71 1.08 2.73
N PRO A 171 20.21 1.94 3.63
CA PRO A 171 21.44 1.68 4.36
C PRO A 171 21.28 0.47 5.31
N ARG A 172 22.35 -0.30 5.55
CA ARG A 172 22.34 -1.45 6.49
C ARG A 172 22.51 -0.98 7.93
N ASN A 173 21.46 -0.38 8.49
CA ASN A 173 21.49 0.28 9.80
C ASN A 173 21.13 -0.63 10.98
N TRP A 174 20.61 -1.84 10.72
CA TRP A 174 20.25 -2.82 11.74
C TRP A 174 21.37 -3.84 11.92
N THR A 175 22.29 -3.54 12.83
CA THR A 175 23.34 -4.47 13.28
C THR A 175 22.80 -5.51 14.25
N ALA A 176 23.54 -6.61 14.46
CA ALA A 176 23.18 -7.64 15.43
C ALA A 176 22.95 -7.03 16.83
N ASP A 177 23.81 -6.12 17.28
CA ASP A 177 23.68 -5.46 18.59
C ASP A 177 22.44 -4.57 18.70
N ARG A 178 22.09 -3.86 17.61
CA ARG A 178 20.88 -3.03 17.55
C ARG A 178 19.62 -3.89 17.58
N VAL A 179 19.62 -5.03 16.87
CA VAL A 179 18.50 -5.98 16.86
C VAL A 179 18.32 -6.62 18.24
N VAL A 180 19.39 -7.05 18.92
CA VAL A 180 19.31 -7.55 20.30
C VAL A 180 18.72 -6.49 21.24
N SER A 181 19.17 -5.24 21.12
CA SER A 181 18.65 -4.13 21.93
C SER A 181 17.17 -3.86 21.64
N ALA A 182 16.76 -3.91 20.37
CA ALA A 182 15.37 -3.79 19.96
C ALA A 182 14.50 -4.93 20.49
N CYS A 183 14.97 -6.17 20.47
CA CYS A 183 14.24 -7.30 21.05
C CYS A 183 13.97 -7.09 22.54
N LYS A 184 14.95 -6.56 23.29
CA LYS A 184 14.77 -6.19 24.70
C LYS A 184 13.74 -5.08 24.87
N ALA A 185 13.80 -4.03 24.04
CA ALA A 185 12.85 -2.92 24.05
C ALA A 185 11.40 -3.37 23.75
N LEU A 186 11.23 -4.37 22.90
CA LEU A 186 9.94 -4.99 22.57
C LEU A 186 9.49 -6.05 23.58
N GLY A 187 10.21 -6.22 24.70
CA GLY A 187 9.82 -7.12 25.79
C GLY A 187 10.16 -8.61 25.58
N LEU A 188 11.07 -8.93 24.66
CA LEU A 188 11.46 -10.30 24.31
C LEU A 188 12.87 -10.67 24.81
N SER A 189 13.27 -10.20 25.99
CA SER A 189 14.63 -10.38 26.51
C SER A 189 15.06 -11.84 26.68
N SER A 190 14.13 -12.77 26.97
CA SER A 190 14.42 -14.21 27.11
C SER A 190 14.39 -14.99 25.80
N ASP A 191 13.61 -14.51 24.82
CA ASP A 191 13.29 -15.26 23.59
C ASP A 191 14.02 -14.68 22.36
N ALA A 192 14.75 -13.58 22.55
CA ALA A 192 15.58 -12.98 21.53
C ALA A 192 16.70 -13.94 21.09
N PRO A 193 17.01 -13.99 19.79
CA PRO A 193 18.19 -14.72 19.32
C PRO A 193 19.47 -14.13 19.92
N SER A 194 20.48 -14.98 20.08
CA SER A 194 21.79 -14.52 20.53
C SER A 194 22.46 -13.66 19.44
N ARG A 195 23.44 -12.86 19.86
CA ARG A 195 24.25 -12.07 18.92
C ARG A 195 24.92 -12.96 17.86
N ASP A 196 25.43 -14.12 18.26
CA ASP A 196 26.12 -15.05 17.37
C ASP A 196 25.14 -15.69 16.36
N GLU A 197 23.91 -15.98 16.78
CA GLU A 197 22.86 -16.45 15.86
C GLU A 197 22.53 -15.40 14.79
N LEU A 198 22.43 -14.13 15.18
CA LEU A 198 22.17 -13.02 14.24
C LEU A 198 23.33 -12.82 13.25
N LEU A 199 24.57 -12.89 13.73
CA LEU A 199 25.74 -12.83 12.86
C LEU A 199 25.80 -14.00 11.88
N ALA A 200 25.47 -15.21 12.34
CA ALA A 200 25.41 -16.39 11.49
C ALA A 200 24.30 -16.31 10.42
N ASP A 201 23.17 -15.65 10.72
CA ASP A 201 22.09 -15.40 9.75
C ASP A 201 22.43 -14.26 8.76
N GLY A 202 23.47 -13.47 9.02
CA GLY A 202 23.99 -12.45 8.09
C GLY A 202 23.75 -10.99 8.49
N PHE A 203 23.43 -10.73 9.77
CA PHE A 203 23.48 -9.39 10.34
C PHE A 203 24.94 -8.93 10.55
N GLU A 204 25.16 -7.63 10.57
CA GLU A 204 26.50 -7.05 10.69
C GLU A 204 26.83 -6.67 12.15
N THR A 205 28.12 -6.68 12.48
CA THR A 205 28.63 -6.21 13.79
C THR A 205 28.60 -4.69 13.90
N VAL A 206 29.02 -3.99 12.85
CA VAL A 206 29.12 -2.53 12.80
C VAL A 206 28.34 -2.05 11.59
N ALA A 207 27.54 -1.00 11.75
CA ALA A 207 26.84 -0.41 10.61
C ALA A 207 27.90 0.08 9.61
N PRO A 208 27.75 -0.18 8.30
CA PRO A 208 28.72 0.28 7.33
C PRO A 208 28.74 1.81 7.41
N GLU A 209 29.94 2.39 7.43
CA GLU A 209 30.07 3.83 7.18
C GLU A 209 29.36 4.12 5.86
N SER A 210 28.32 4.96 5.93
CA SER A 210 27.69 5.45 4.71
C SER A 210 28.79 6.12 3.92
N PRO A 211 29.06 5.71 2.67
CA PRO A 211 30.11 6.32 1.89
C PRO A 211 29.81 7.81 1.89
N THR A 212 30.73 8.61 2.44
CA THR A 212 30.63 10.06 2.48
C THR A 212 30.30 10.46 1.06
N SER A 213 29.06 10.90 0.82
CA SER A 213 28.71 11.41 -0.50
C SER A 213 29.56 12.66 -0.62
N ILE A 214 30.73 12.54 -1.24
CA ILE A 214 31.40 13.69 -1.84
C ILE A 214 30.29 14.29 -2.68
N ALA A 215 29.80 15.46 -2.26
CA ALA A 215 28.77 16.18 -2.98
C ALA A 215 29.24 16.18 -4.42
N ARG A 216 28.54 15.42 -5.28
CA ARG A 216 28.89 15.34 -6.68
C ARG A 216 28.84 16.78 -7.14
N GLU A 217 30.00 17.34 -7.44
CA GLU A 217 30.11 18.71 -7.90
C GLU A 217 29.11 18.82 -9.04
N VAL A 218 28.05 19.58 -8.81
CA VAL A 218 27.02 19.81 -9.80
C VAL A 218 27.74 20.59 -10.88
N LYS A 219 28.31 19.88 -11.85
CA LYS A 219 28.93 20.52 -13.01
C LYS A 219 27.86 21.45 -13.55
N PRO A 220 28.07 22.78 -13.54
CA PRO A 220 27.07 23.71 -14.05
C PRO A 220 26.70 23.23 -15.43
N ARG A 221 25.41 22.95 -15.63
CA ARG A 221 24.90 22.49 -16.91
C ARG A 221 25.19 23.61 -17.89
N GLU A 222 26.22 23.45 -18.70
CA GLU A 222 26.47 24.33 -19.83
C GLU A 222 25.16 24.41 -20.63
N PRO A 223 24.61 25.61 -20.82
CA PRO A 223 23.42 25.77 -21.64
C PRO A 223 23.74 25.19 -23.01
N SER A 224 23.02 24.12 -23.36
CA SER A 224 23.12 23.50 -24.68
C SER A 224 22.82 24.58 -25.71
N THR A 225 23.84 24.99 -26.46
CA THR A 225 23.66 25.83 -27.64
C THR A 225 22.66 25.14 -28.56
N PRO A 226 21.62 25.85 -29.05
CA PRO A 226 20.63 25.26 -29.93
C PRO A 226 21.33 24.71 -31.17
N ARG A 227 21.29 23.39 -31.35
CA ARG A 227 21.75 22.74 -32.58
C ARG A 227 20.89 23.27 -33.72
N PRO A 228 21.47 23.81 -34.81
CA PRO A 228 20.67 24.27 -35.94
C PRO A 228 19.83 23.11 -36.48
N PRO A 229 18.54 23.33 -36.78
CA PRO A 229 17.63 22.27 -37.19
C PRO A 229 18.14 21.64 -38.48
N SER A 230 18.30 20.31 -38.46
CA SER A 230 18.62 19.55 -39.67
C SER A 230 17.47 19.62 -40.67
N ASP A 231 17.75 19.55 -41.97
CA ASP A 231 16.76 19.66 -43.05
C ASP A 231 15.57 18.69 -42.90
N ALA A 232 15.79 17.54 -42.25
CA ALA A 232 14.75 16.58 -41.91
C ALA A 232 13.65 17.14 -40.98
N GLN A 233 13.99 18.00 -40.01
CA GLN A 233 13.02 18.65 -39.13
C GLN A 233 12.20 19.72 -39.88
N ARG A 234 12.80 20.35 -40.89
CA ARG A 234 12.11 21.35 -41.72
C ARG A 234 11.05 20.69 -42.59
N ILE A 235 11.36 19.52 -43.15
CA ILE A 235 10.42 18.71 -43.93
C ILE A 235 9.26 18.21 -43.06
N LEU A 236 9.55 17.72 -41.84
CA LEU A 236 8.51 17.23 -40.93
C LEU A 236 7.56 18.36 -40.47
N SER A 237 8.10 19.56 -40.21
CA SER A 237 7.31 20.73 -39.82
C SER A 237 6.37 21.19 -40.95
N TRP A 238 6.84 21.16 -42.20
CA TRP A 238 6.00 21.44 -43.37
C TRP A 238 4.89 20.40 -43.57
N LEU A 239 5.20 19.11 -43.35
CA LEU A 239 4.21 18.04 -43.41
C LEU A 239 3.08 18.22 -42.40
N ILE A 240 3.42 18.52 -41.14
CA ILE A 240 2.42 18.76 -40.08
C ILE A 240 1.55 19.97 -40.44
N THR A 241 2.16 21.03 -40.95
CA THR A 241 1.44 22.26 -41.34
C THR A 241 0.48 21.99 -42.50
N ALA A 242 0.90 21.24 -43.51
CA ALA A 242 0.05 20.87 -44.65
C ALA A 242 -1.15 20.02 -44.20
N VAL A 243 -0.95 19.05 -43.31
CA VAL A 243 -2.03 18.23 -42.75
C VAL A 243 -3.05 19.08 -41.99
N ALA A 244 -2.58 20.03 -41.17
CA ALA A 244 -3.45 20.93 -40.43
C ALA A 244 -4.30 21.82 -41.36
N VAL A 245 -3.71 22.37 -42.42
CA VAL A 245 -4.43 23.19 -43.42
C VAL A 245 -5.49 22.38 -44.15
N VAL A 246 -5.17 21.15 -44.55
CA VAL A 246 -6.15 20.26 -45.20
C VAL A 246 -7.33 19.96 -44.26
N GLY A 247 -7.05 19.68 -42.98
CA GLY A 247 -8.11 19.47 -41.97
C GLY A 247 -9.03 20.68 -41.82
N ILE A 248 -8.47 21.89 -41.79
CA ILE A 248 -9.24 23.14 -41.71
C ILE A 248 -10.11 23.33 -42.96
N LEU A 249 -9.59 23.08 -44.16
CA LEU A 249 -10.36 23.22 -45.40
C LEU A 249 -11.51 22.23 -45.48
N ILE A 250 -11.33 21.00 -45.00
CA ILE A 250 -12.40 20.01 -44.91
C ILE A 250 -13.50 20.51 -43.98
N LEU A 251 -13.13 21.02 -42.79
CA LEU A 251 -14.09 21.57 -41.84
C LEU A 251 -14.90 22.73 -42.44
N VAL A 252 -14.23 23.67 -43.11
CA VAL A 252 -14.88 24.82 -43.77
C VAL A 252 -15.83 24.35 -44.87
N GLY A 253 -15.44 23.34 -45.67
CA GLY A 253 -16.30 22.75 -46.69
C GLY A 253 -17.59 22.15 -46.10
N VAL A 254 -17.48 21.41 -44.99
CA VAL A 254 -18.65 20.83 -44.30
C VAL A 254 -19.60 21.93 -43.78
N VAL A 255 -19.05 22.99 -43.17
CA VAL A 255 -19.86 24.13 -42.69
C VAL A 255 -20.56 24.85 -43.85
N ALA A 256 -19.88 25.07 -44.97
CA ALA A 256 -20.46 25.72 -46.14
C ALA A 256 -21.62 24.89 -46.75
N VAL A 257 -21.48 23.57 -46.82
CA VAL A 257 -22.54 22.67 -47.30
C VAL A 257 -23.73 22.64 -46.33
N ALA A 258 -23.47 22.65 -45.02
CA ALA A 258 -24.53 22.74 -44.01
C ALA A 258 -25.32 24.06 -44.14
N LEU A 259 -24.63 25.19 -44.32
CA LEU A 259 -25.29 26.49 -44.51
C LEU A 259 -26.05 26.59 -45.84
N ALA A 260 -25.58 25.93 -46.89
CA ALA A 260 -26.27 25.91 -48.18
C ALA A 260 -27.54 25.05 -48.17
N THR A 261 -27.59 24.02 -47.32
CA THR A 261 -28.75 23.13 -47.20
C THR A 261 -29.82 23.64 -46.23
N ASP A 262 -29.48 24.59 -45.35
CA ASP A 262 -30.39 25.15 -44.33
C ASP A 262 -31.16 26.39 -44.81
N THR A 263 -31.74 26.31 -46.03
CA THR A 263 -32.67 27.32 -46.55
C THR A 263 -34.00 26.68 -46.96
N ALA A 264 -34.75 26.19 -45.96
CA ALA A 264 -36.17 25.87 -46.16
C ALA A 264 -37.00 26.13 -44.89
N HIS A 265 -37.65 27.31 -44.90
CA HIS A 265 -38.90 27.71 -44.25
C HIS A 265 -38.98 27.88 -42.72
N PRO A 266 -39.46 29.05 -42.29
CA PRO A 266 -40.40 29.14 -41.17
C PRO A 266 -41.77 29.61 -41.68
N ALA A 267 -42.80 28.80 -41.44
CA ALA A 267 -44.19 29.28 -41.35
C ALA A 267 -44.69 28.94 -39.93
N PRO A 268 -45.33 29.88 -39.21
CA PRO A 268 -45.67 29.70 -37.81
C PRO A 268 -47.07 29.10 -37.69
N GLU A 269 -47.24 28.01 -36.94
CA GLU A 269 -48.55 27.75 -36.33
C GLU A 269 -48.53 26.72 -35.19
N ARG A 270 -49.30 27.08 -34.16
CA ARG A 270 -49.98 26.24 -33.16
C ARG A 270 -49.17 25.75 -31.96
N THR A 271 -49.19 26.63 -30.96
CA THR A 271 -49.56 26.33 -29.57
C THR A 271 -50.26 24.98 -29.39
N SER A 272 -49.54 24.01 -28.84
CA SER A 272 -50.12 22.88 -28.12
C SER A 272 -49.54 22.89 -26.72
N VAL A 273 -50.39 23.28 -25.77
CA VAL A 273 -50.12 23.22 -24.34
C VAL A 273 -50.08 21.74 -23.96
N VAL A 274 -48.89 21.23 -23.69
CA VAL A 274 -48.70 19.95 -23.00
C VAL A 274 -48.68 20.26 -21.50
N PRO A 275 -49.60 19.73 -20.67
CA PRO A 275 -49.49 19.90 -19.23
C PRO A 275 -48.26 19.13 -18.75
N SER A 276 -47.31 19.84 -18.15
CA SER A 276 -46.18 19.25 -17.43
C SER A 276 -46.70 18.31 -16.33
N PRO A 277 -46.19 17.09 -16.20
CA PRO A 277 -46.52 16.26 -15.06
C PRO A 277 -46.02 16.96 -13.79
N THR A 278 -46.95 17.21 -12.88
CA THR A 278 -46.68 17.70 -11.53
C THR A 278 -45.60 16.83 -10.88
N PRO A 279 -44.48 17.40 -10.39
CA PRO A 279 -43.51 16.61 -9.66
C PRO A 279 -44.20 16.10 -8.40
N SER A 280 -44.28 14.77 -8.28
CA SER A 280 -44.73 14.13 -7.03
C SER A 280 -43.82 14.61 -5.89
N PRO A 281 -44.38 14.99 -4.73
CA PRO A 281 -43.56 15.32 -3.58
C PRO A 281 -42.70 14.11 -3.20
N ALA A 282 -41.43 14.36 -2.88
CA ALA A 282 -40.51 13.32 -2.46
C ALA A 282 -41.10 12.52 -1.27
N PRO A 283 -40.93 11.19 -1.23
CA PRO A 283 -41.44 10.39 -0.13
C PRO A 283 -40.82 10.87 1.19
N TYR A 284 -41.68 11.14 2.17
CA TYR A 284 -41.31 11.55 3.52
C TYR A 284 -40.35 10.53 4.13
N ARG A 285 -39.10 10.92 4.36
CA ARG A 285 -38.14 10.16 5.16
C ARG A 285 -38.21 10.68 6.59
N PRO A 286 -38.59 9.86 7.58
CA PRO A 286 -38.52 10.28 8.97
C PRO A 286 -37.06 10.54 9.35
N VAL A 287 -36.77 11.77 9.77
CA VAL A 287 -35.44 12.15 10.27
C VAL A 287 -35.32 11.54 11.66
N GLN A 288 -34.38 10.60 11.84
CA GLN A 288 -34.05 10.07 13.15
C GLN A 288 -33.38 11.18 13.97
N CYS A 289 -34.13 11.77 14.88
CA CYS A 289 -33.63 12.76 15.82
C CYS A 289 -32.83 12.06 16.92
N TRP A 290 -31.60 12.48 17.11
CA TRP A 290 -30.75 12.02 18.20
C TRP A 290 -31.03 12.83 19.47
N PRO A 291 -30.83 12.24 20.67
CA PRO A 291 -30.99 12.98 21.90
C PRO A 291 -30.05 14.20 21.91
N PHE A 292 -30.60 15.37 22.20
CA PHE A 292 -29.97 16.69 22.33
C PHE A 292 -29.82 17.58 21.08
N GLN A 293 -30.57 17.35 19.99
CA GLN A 293 -30.57 18.28 18.84
C GLN A 293 -31.72 19.32 18.94
N PRO A 294 -31.44 20.63 19.13
CA PRO A 294 -32.48 21.65 19.12
C PRO A 294 -32.90 22.02 17.69
N GLY A 295 -34.20 21.96 17.41
CA GLY A 295 -34.78 22.38 16.12
C GLY A 295 -35.10 21.25 15.13
N CYS A 296 -35.23 20.02 15.60
CA CYS A 296 -35.83 18.91 14.86
C CYS A 296 -37.21 18.55 15.41
#